data_AF-A0A3L7WPS0-F1
#
_entry.id   AF-A0A3L7WPS0-F1
#
_cell.length_a   1.000
_cell.length_b   1.000
_cell.length_c   1.000
_cell.angle_alpha   90.00
_cell.angle_beta   90.00
_cell.angle_gamma   90.00
#
_symmetry.space_group_name_H-M   'P 1'
#
loop_
_entity.id
_entity.type
_entity.pdbx_description
1 polymer ?
#
loop_
_entity_poly.entity_id
_entity_poly.type
_entity_poly.pdbx_seq_one_letter_code
_entity_poly.pdbx_strand_id
1 'polypeptide(L)'
;MRTSFYLFVLLALVIAGCGGGVSAVEIATPIAVYTAAPTAQPVAQATRIQPPTATPTIAVTATPLPSDTPTATPSATPTDEPTATPTMTATVAITATATSTPSATPTQAAATATVTTTLPAPTVAVTVTLPPPTATPVAASATDDSAIYAGLPEEILAALPAADAANGEALTVSNGCTACHSLQKDVRVVGPSWYDVGATANERVAGQSAAIYLYTSITEPNAYVNEDYIAGLMPLTYKEVISSQQMADIIAYLLTLK
;
A
#
# COMPACT_ATOMS: atom_id res chain seq x y z
N MET A 1 23.50 68.58 -7.70
CA MET A 1 23.70 69.55 -6.58
C MET A 1 22.41 70.34 -6.41
N ARG A 2 21.94 70.49 -5.15
CA ARG A 2 20.68 71.09 -4.63
C ARG A 2 19.66 70.06 -4.10
N THR A 3 19.88 69.41 -2.94
CA THR A 3 19.52 69.83 -1.56
C THR A 3 18.09 70.38 -1.43
N SER A 4 17.16 69.59 -0.88
CA SER A 4 16.80 69.57 0.56
C SER A 4 16.20 70.88 1.05
N PHE A 5 14.88 71.00 0.99
CA PHE A 5 14.06 71.86 1.86
C PHE A 5 12.61 71.41 1.68
N TYR A 6 12.14 70.46 2.49
CA TYR A 6 10.74 70.34 2.94
C TYR A 6 10.69 69.22 3.99
N LEU A 7 11.41 69.46 5.08
CA LEU A 7 11.17 68.87 6.39
C LEU A 7 10.79 70.07 7.29
N PHE A 8 9.79 69.85 8.14
CA PHE A 8 9.20 70.75 9.13
C PHE A 8 7.84 71.36 8.76
N VAL A 9 6.95 71.28 9.75
CA VAL A 9 5.52 71.67 9.78
C VAL A 9 4.64 70.55 9.19
N LEU A 10 3.94 69.68 9.95
CA LEU A 10 3.30 69.88 11.24
C LEU A 10 3.07 68.52 11.93
N LEU A 11 3.74 68.36 13.06
CA LEU A 11 3.48 67.38 14.12
C LEU A 11 2.30 67.89 14.96
N ALA A 12 1.19 67.14 15.02
CA ALA A 12 0.19 67.20 16.09
C ALA A 12 -0.43 65.80 16.22
N LEU A 13 0.05 65.00 17.17
CA LEU A 13 -0.58 64.74 18.49
C LEU A 13 -1.82 63.83 18.35
N VAL A 14 -1.68 62.50 18.39
CA VAL A 14 -1.63 61.61 19.59
C VAL A 14 -2.82 61.82 20.52
N ILE A 15 -3.64 60.79 20.74
CA ILE A 15 -4.02 60.20 22.05
C ILE A 15 -5.09 59.10 21.87
N ALA A 16 -4.89 58.02 22.63
CA ALA A 16 -5.86 57.02 23.14
C ALA A 16 -6.26 55.83 22.25
N GLY A 17 -5.81 54.65 22.66
CA GLY A 17 -6.34 53.37 22.21
C GLY A 17 -5.59 52.14 22.74
N CYS A 18 -5.29 52.10 24.04
CA CYS A 18 -4.83 50.90 24.72
C CYS A 18 -6.06 50.03 25.06
N GLY A 19 -6.11 48.81 24.55
CA GLY A 19 -7.17 47.83 24.85
C GLY A 19 -6.66 46.43 24.59
N GLY A 20 -6.06 45.83 25.61
CA GLY A 20 -5.64 44.43 25.60
C GLY A 20 -6.85 43.52 25.61
N GLY A 21 -6.97 42.68 24.58
CA GLY A 21 -7.83 41.51 24.55
C GLY A 21 -6.95 40.31 24.23
N VAL A 22 -6.76 39.43 25.21
CA VAL A 22 -6.19 38.09 24.99
C VAL A 22 -7.21 37.28 24.22
N SER A 23 -7.19 37.38 22.90
CA SER A 23 -7.86 36.40 22.03
C SER A 23 -7.02 35.13 22.08
N ALA A 24 -7.50 34.14 22.84
CA ALA A 24 -7.09 32.77 22.63
C ALA A 24 -7.31 32.45 21.15
N VAL A 25 -6.20 32.22 20.44
CA VAL A 25 -6.24 31.66 19.09
C VAL A 25 -6.65 30.20 19.29
N GLU A 26 -7.95 29.97 19.21
CA GLU A 26 -8.52 28.64 19.09
C GLU A 26 -8.11 28.11 17.70
N ILE A 27 -7.05 27.31 17.68
CA ILE A 27 -6.66 26.55 16.50
C ILE A 27 -7.70 25.43 16.36
N ALA A 28 -8.83 25.76 15.74
CA ALA A 28 -9.79 24.78 15.28
C ALA A 28 -9.13 23.98 14.15
N THR A 29 -8.54 22.85 14.49
CA THR A 29 -8.25 21.79 13.51
C THR A 29 -9.59 21.34 12.92
N PRO A 30 -9.86 21.47 11.61
CA PRO A 30 -11.04 20.87 11.04
C PRO A 30 -10.85 19.35 11.06
N ILE A 31 -11.50 18.69 12.02
CA ILE A 31 -11.73 17.26 11.94
C ILE A 31 -12.65 17.07 10.74
N ALA A 32 -12.12 16.50 9.66
CA ALA A 32 -12.93 16.11 8.51
C ALA A 32 -13.92 15.03 8.96
N VAL A 33 -15.14 15.45 9.30
CA VAL A 33 -16.25 14.54 9.53
C VAL A 33 -16.61 13.95 8.16
N TYR A 34 -16.18 12.72 7.94
CA TYR A 34 -16.51 11.95 6.75
C TYR A 34 -18.02 11.69 6.76
N THR A 35 -18.76 12.54 6.05
CA THR A 35 -20.18 12.33 5.76
C THR A 35 -20.23 11.26 4.68
N ALA A 36 -20.76 10.09 5.01
CA ALA A 36 -20.97 9.02 4.05
C ALA A 36 -21.78 9.55 2.86
N ALA A 37 -21.25 9.33 1.65
CA ALA A 37 -21.93 9.68 0.41
C ALA A 37 -23.32 9.01 0.37
N PRO A 38 -24.36 9.68 -0.17
CA PRO A 38 -25.69 9.11 -0.27
C PRO A 38 -25.66 7.86 -1.15
N THR A 39 -26.14 6.75 -0.59
CA THR A 39 -26.37 5.47 -1.27
C THR A 39 -27.19 5.71 -2.54
N ALA A 40 -26.59 5.55 -3.71
CA ALA A 40 -27.33 5.55 -4.97
C ALA A 40 -28.30 4.36 -4.97
N GLN A 41 -29.60 4.67 -5.04
CA GLN A 41 -30.65 3.68 -5.26
C GLN A 41 -30.43 2.95 -6.60
N PRO A 42 -30.78 1.65 -6.69
CA PRO A 42 -30.68 0.91 -7.94
C PRO A 42 -31.70 1.46 -8.94
N VAL A 43 -31.21 2.00 -10.06
CA VAL A 43 -32.07 2.33 -11.21
C VAL A 43 -32.49 1.02 -11.85
N ALA A 44 -33.79 0.78 -11.83
CA ALA A 44 -34.42 -0.36 -12.48
C ALA A 44 -34.40 -0.22 -14.02
N GLN A 45 -34.15 -1.38 -14.65
CA GLN A 45 -34.63 -1.83 -15.96
C GLN A 45 -34.10 -1.21 -17.26
N ALA A 46 -33.57 -2.10 -18.10
CA ALA A 46 -34.07 -2.24 -19.47
C ALA A 46 -34.07 -3.73 -19.88
N THR A 47 -35.21 -4.38 -19.69
CA THR A 47 -35.53 -5.70 -20.23
C THR A 47 -35.53 -5.64 -21.76
N ARG A 48 -34.56 -6.25 -22.43
CA ARG A 48 -34.67 -6.55 -23.86
C ARG A 48 -35.34 -7.92 -24.02
N ILE A 49 -36.59 -7.91 -24.46
CA ILE A 49 -37.36 -9.08 -24.90
C ILE A 49 -36.68 -9.65 -26.16
N GLN A 50 -36.23 -10.90 -26.10
CA GLN A 50 -35.80 -11.67 -27.26
C GLN A 50 -36.93 -12.60 -27.69
N PRO A 51 -37.33 -12.66 -28.97
CA PRO A 51 -38.40 -13.53 -29.43
C PRO A 51 -37.95 -15.01 -29.46
N PRO A 52 -38.84 -15.96 -29.12
CA PRO A 52 -38.54 -17.39 -29.23
C PRO A 52 -38.64 -17.83 -30.69
N THR A 53 -37.60 -18.51 -31.19
CA THR A 53 -37.69 -19.30 -32.44
C THR A 53 -37.53 -20.76 -32.09
N ALA A 54 -38.57 -21.53 -32.35
CA ALA A 54 -38.69 -22.95 -32.10
C ALA A 54 -38.39 -23.78 -33.38
N THR A 55 -37.63 -24.88 -33.21
CA THR A 55 -37.87 -26.28 -33.68
C THR A 55 -37.82 -26.56 -35.21
N PRO A 56 -37.22 -27.68 -35.72
CA PRO A 56 -37.47 -29.11 -35.38
C PRO A 56 -36.24 -29.98 -35.08
N THR A 57 -36.29 -30.88 -34.08
CA THR A 57 -36.77 -32.28 -34.12
C THR A 57 -36.05 -33.17 -35.14
N ILE A 58 -35.15 -34.04 -34.65
CA ILE A 58 -34.98 -35.40 -35.19
C ILE A 58 -35.01 -36.38 -34.01
N ALA A 59 -35.95 -37.31 -34.10
CA ALA A 59 -36.15 -38.44 -33.21
C ALA A 59 -35.17 -39.57 -33.55
N VAL A 60 -34.58 -40.20 -32.54
CA VAL A 60 -34.12 -41.58 -32.65
C VAL A 60 -34.67 -42.37 -31.47
N THR A 61 -35.54 -43.30 -31.83
CA THR A 61 -36.20 -44.30 -31.01
C THR A 61 -35.20 -45.37 -30.57
N ALA A 62 -35.13 -45.66 -29.27
CA ALA A 62 -34.77 -46.99 -28.77
C ALA A 62 -35.26 -47.18 -27.32
N THR A 63 -36.24 -48.07 -27.16
CA THR A 63 -36.78 -48.62 -25.89
C THR A 63 -37.33 -50.02 -26.24
N PRO A 64 -37.52 -51.00 -25.32
CA PRO A 64 -36.97 -51.25 -23.96
C PRO A 64 -36.40 -52.68 -23.77
N LEU A 65 -35.80 -52.98 -22.59
CA LEU A 65 -36.24 -54.07 -21.66
C LEU A 65 -35.44 -53.99 -20.33
N PRO A 66 -35.84 -54.68 -19.23
CA PRO A 66 -35.84 -54.13 -17.88
C PRO A 66 -34.83 -54.91 -17.01
N SER A 67 -34.76 -54.62 -15.71
CA SER A 67 -34.72 -55.64 -14.64
C SER A 67 -34.26 -54.99 -13.33
N ASP A 68 -35.24 -54.87 -12.44
CA ASP A 68 -35.20 -55.22 -11.02
C ASP A 68 -34.38 -54.39 -10.03
N THR A 69 -35.11 -53.48 -9.40
CA THR A 69 -35.06 -53.05 -7.99
C THR A 69 -34.92 -54.25 -7.03
N PRO A 70 -34.13 -54.13 -5.96
CA PRO A 70 -34.70 -53.85 -4.62
C PRO A 70 -33.88 -52.78 -3.86
N THR A 71 -34.51 -51.71 -3.37
CA THR A 71 -35.10 -51.57 -2.01
C THR A 71 -34.22 -52.13 -0.89
N ALA A 72 -33.54 -51.23 -0.17
CA ALA A 72 -33.33 -51.35 1.28
C ALA A 72 -32.99 -49.97 1.88
N THR A 73 -34.00 -49.35 2.50
CA THR A 73 -33.82 -48.39 3.58
C THR A 73 -33.62 -49.18 4.87
N PRO A 74 -32.64 -48.78 5.70
CA PRO A 74 -32.94 -48.72 7.12
C PRO A 74 -32.71 -47.32 7.70
N SER A 75 -33.79 -46.85 8.31
CA SER A 75 -33.85 -45.80 9.31
C SER A 75 -33.21 -46.30 10.60
N ALA A 76 -32.36 -45.48 11.22
CA ALA A 76 -32.06 -45.57 12.64
C ALA A 76 -31.64 -44.19 13.18
N THR A 77 -32.56 -43.57 13.92
CA THR A 77 -32.27 -42.62 15.01
C THR A 77 -32.73 -43.33 16.29
N PRO A 78 -31.82 -43.54 17.26
CA PRO A 78 -31.87 -42.84 18.56
C PRO A 78 -30.44 -42.47 19.01
N THR A 79 -30.10 -41.64 20.01
CA THR A 79 -30.72 -40.87 21.09
C THR A 79 -29.53 -40.20 21.82
N ASP A 80 -29.70 -38.96 22.31
CA ASP A 80 -29.14 -38.28 23.51
C ASP A 80 -27.73 -38.69 24.04
N GLU A 81 -26.78 -37.88 24.49
CA GLU A 81 -26.71 -36.58 25.18
C GLU A 81 -25.19 -36.31 25.47
N PRO A 82 -24.81 -35.35 26.33
CA PRO A 82 -24.26 -34.03 26.02
C PRO A 82 -22.72 -34.00 25.87
N THR A 83 -22.20 -33.12 25.01
CA THR A 83 -20.79 -32.69 25.10
C THR A 83 -20.74 -31.32 25.74
N ALA A 84 -20.12 -31.27 26.91
CA ALA A 84 -19.99 -30.11 27.76
C ALA A 84 -19.38 -28.89 27.05
N THR A 85 -20.04 -27.75 27.17
CA THR A 85 -19.46 -26.43 26.96
C THR A 85 -18.70 -26.03 28.23
N PRO A 86 -17.36 -25.93 28.23
CA PRO A 86 -16.68 -25.19 29.30
C PRO A 86 -16.87 -23.70 29.05
N THR A 87 -17.88 -23.11 29.70
CA THR A 87 -17.96 -21.66 29.89
C THR A 87 -16.87 -21.27 30.89
N MET A 88 -15.72 -20.80 30.41
CA MET A 88 -14.72 -20.17 31.26
C MET A 88 -15.13 -18.72 31.53
N THR A 89 -15.97 -18.52 32.56
CA THR A 89 -16.14 -17.21 33.20
C THR A 89 -14.98 -17.02 34.18
N ALA A 90 -13.88 -16.47 33.69
CA ALA A 90 -12.81 -15.99 34.56
C ALA A 90 -13.17 -14.57 35.05
N THR A 91 -13.91 -14.49 36.16
CA THR A 91 -14.02 -13.26 36.95
C THR A 91 -12.72 -13.08 37.73
N VAL A 92 -11.78 -12.33 37.17
CA VAL A 92 -10.59 -11.87 37.90
C VAL A 92 -10.93 -10.54 38.55
N ALA A 93 -11.06 -10.55 39.88
CA ALA A 93 -11.07 -9.35 40.70
C ALA A 93 -9.67 -8.75 40.71
N ILE A 94 -9.47 -7.66 39.96
CA ILE A 94 -8.27 -6.83 40.04
C ILE A 94 -8.40 -5.86 41.22
N THR A 95 -7.92 -6.28 42.38
CA THR A 95 -7.65 -5.39 43.51
C THR A 95 -6.32 -4.68 43.26
N ALA A 96 -6.41 -3.41 42.85
CA ALA A 96 -5.24 -2.53 42.75
C ALA A 96 -4.87 -1.99 44.13
N THR A 97 -3.70 -2.36 44.68
CA THR A 97 -2.96 -1.51 45.65
C THR A 97 -1.50 -1.95 45.73
N ALA A 98 -0.58 -1.09 45.28
CA ALA A 98 0.51 -0.54 46.11
C ALA A 98 1.64 0.03 45.22
N THR A 99 1.68 1.36 45.22
CA THR A 99 2.84 2.26 45.17
C THR A 99 4.21 1.60 45.35
N SER A 100 5.05 1.66 44.31
CA SER A 100 6.50 1.61 44.45
C SER A 100 7.08 2.97 44.08
N THR A 101 7.65 3.62 45.08
CA THR A 101 8.43 4.85 45.01
C THR A 101 9.72 4.60 44.19
N PRO A 102 10.07 5.44 43.20
CA PRO A 102 11.38 5.36 42.57
C PRO A 102 12.44 5.97 43.50
N SER A 103 13.37 5.15 43.99
CA SER A 103 14.56 5.62 44.70
C SER A 103 15.75 4.74 44.33
N ALA A 104 16.58 5.23 43.41
CA ALA A 104 18.03 5.17 43.45
C ALA A 104 18.61 5.85 42.20
N THR A 105 19.22 7.00 42.42
CA THR A 105 20.14 7.68 41.50
C THR A 105 21.34 6.76 41.19
N PRO A 106 21.63 6.42 39.92
CA PRO A 106 22.90 5.81 39.60
C PRO A 106 24.00 6.89 39.52
N THR A 107 24.87 6.89 40.52
CA THR A 107 26.17 7.59 40.48
C THR A 107 27.02 6.98 39.38
N GLN A 108 27.20 7.71 38.29
CA GLN A 108 28.10 7.31 37.20
C GLN A 108 29.53 7.72 37.57
N ALA A 109 30.32 6.74 38.02
CA ALA A 109 31.76 6.90 38.20
C ALA A 109 32.43 6.87 36.83
N ALA A 110 33.09 7.97 36.47
CA ALA A 110 33.95 8.06 35.30
C ALA A 110 35.16 7.13 35.48
N ALA A 111 35.13 5.98 34.80
CA ALA A 111 36.30 5.13 34.59
C ALA A 111 36.80 5.34 33.17
N THR A 112 37.83 6.18 33.03
CA THR A 112 38.61 6.36 31.81
C THR A 112 39.44 5.10 31.58
N ALA A 113 38.99 4.21 30.70
CA ALA A 113 39.80 3.13 30.17
C ALA A 113 40.26 3.51 28.75
N THR A 114 41.49 4.01 28.66
CA THR A 114 42.16 4.25 27.37
C THR A 114 42.63 2.90 26.83
N VAL A 115 41.87 2.33 25.89
CA VAL A 115 42.30 1.17 25.10
C VAL A 115 42.96 1.68 23.82
N THR A 116 44.29 1.70 23.81
CA THR A 116 45.08 1.96 22.60
C THR A 116 45.24 0.65 21.83
N THR A 117 44.35 0.38 20.89
CA THR A 117 44.53 -0.68 19.89
C THR A 117 45.21 -0.08 18.65
N THR A 118 46.53 -0.22 18.59
CA THR A 118 47.30 0.04 17.37
C THR A 118 47.21 -1.18 16.47
N LEU A 119 46.43 -1.08 15.39
CA LEU A 119 46.34 -2.11 14.35
C LEU A 119 47.09 -1.59 13.10
N PRO A 120 48.11 -2.31 12.58
CA PRO A 120 48.77 -1.91 11.34
C PRO A 120 47.83 -2.12 10.15
N ALA A 121 47.77 -1.09 9.29
CA ALA A 121 47.02 -1.11 8.05
C ALA A 121 47.62 -2.09 7.03
N PRO A 122 46.86 -3.04 6.46
CA PRO A 122 47.26 -3.70 5.23
C PRO A 122 46.89 -2.79 4.04
N THR A 123 47.90 -2.12 3.49
CA THR A 123 47.83 -1.51 2.17
C THR A 123 47.82 -2.61 1.11
N VAL A 124 46.64 -2.96 0.62
CA VAL A 124 46.49 -3.59 -0.70
C VAL A 124 45.41 -2.83 -1.46
N ALA A 125 45.85 -1.84 -2.24
CA ALA A 125 45.03 -1.19 -3.23
C ALA A 125 44.86 -2.14 -4.41
N VAL A 126 43.75 -2.89 -4.45
CA VAL A 126 43.27 -3.53 -5.68
C VAL A 126 42.30 -2.55 -6.32
N THR A 127 42.80 -1.72 -7.23
CA THR A 127 41.97 -0.92 -8.13
C THR A 127 41.41 -1.85 -9.21
N VAL A 128 40.22 -2.39 -8.98
CA VAL A 128 39.39 -2.93 -10.06
C VAL A 128 38.69 -1.73 -10.72
N THR A 129 39.31 -1.18 -11.75
CA THR A 129 38.64 -0.26 -12.66
C THR A 129 37.72 -1.08 -13.56
N LEU A 130 36.49 -1.29 -13.12
CA LEU A 130 35.40 -1.65 -14.02
C LEU A 130 35.04 -0.40 -14.82
N PRO A 131 35.02 -0.44 -16.17
CA PRO A 131 34.46 0.66 -16.94
C PRO A 131 33.00 0.86 -16.51
N PRO A 132 32.50 2.11 -16.41
CA PRO A 132 31.08 2.33 -16.18
C PRO A 132 30.31 1.63 -17.30
N PRO A 133 29.21 0.89 -17.01
CA PRO A 133 28.32 0.49 -18.08
C PRO A 133 27.85 1.77 -18.75
N THR A 134 28.35 2.01 -19.95
CA THR A 134 27.83 3.06 -20.81
C THR A 134 26.46 2.55 -21.25
N ALA A 135 25.45 2.81 -20.42
CA ALA A 135 24.07 2.72 -20.83
C ALA A 135 23.88 3.82 -21.87
N THR A 136 24.05 3.47 -23.14
CA THR A 136 23.51 4.24 -24.24
C THR A 136 22.01 4.45 -23.94
N PRO A 137 21.53 5.69 -23.76
CA PRO A 137 20.09 5.91 -23.69
C PRO A 137 19.55 5.64 -25.08
N VAL A 138 19.08 4.41 -25.30
CA VAL A 138 18.16 4.13 -26.39
C VAL A 138 16.86 4.80 -25.98
N ALA A 139 16.70 6.04 -26.42
CA ALA A 139 15.41 6.71 -26.46
C ALA A 139 14.50 5.89 -27.39
N ALA A 140 13.79 4.93 -26.82
CA ALA A 140 12.71 4.22 -27.49
C ALA A 140 11.41 5.01 -27.24
N SER A 141 11.20 6.04 -28.04
CA SER A 141 9.85 6.51 -28.32
C SER A 141 9.31 5.69 -29.49
N ALA A 142 8.49 4.68 -29.21
CA ALA A 142 7.50 4.13 -30.13
C ALA A 142 6.49 3.26 -29.35
N THR A 143 5.22 3.54 -29.61
CA THR A 143 4.00 2.94 -29.06
C THR A 143 3.94 1.42 -29.29
N ASP A 144 4.32 0.66 -28.28
CA ASP A 144 3.96 -0.74 -28.08
C ASP A 144 3.97 -0.97 -26.56
N ASP A 145 2.90 -0.50 -25.90
CA ASP A 145 2.75 -0.54 -24.43
C ASP A 145 2.87 -1.99 -23.89
N SER A 146 2.75 -2.98 -24.76
CA SER A 146 3.03 -4.41 -24.53
C SER A 146 4.38 -4.68 -23.84
N ALA A 147 5.42 -3.89 -24.14
CA ALA A 147 6.74 -4.09 -23.54
C ALA A 147 6.76 -3.74 -22.03
N ILE A 148 5.91 -2.81 -21.59
CA ILE A 148 5.78 -2.40 -20.19
C ILE A 148 5.23 -3.55 -19.33
N TYR A 149 4.41 -4.42 -19.93
CA TYR A 149 3.72 -5.53 -19.27
C TYR A 149 4.39 -6.89 -19.50
N ALA A 150 5.48 -6.96 -20.25
CA ALA A 150 6.14 -8.21 -20.59
C ALA A 150 6.57 -8.99 -19.33
N GLY A 151 6.21 -10.28 -19.28
CA GLY A 151 6.57 -11.18 -18.18
C GLY A 151 5.61 -11.19 -16.99
N LEU A 152 4.54 -10.39 -17.01
CA LEU A 152 3.47 -10.51 -16.01
C LEU A 152 2.77 -11.88 -16.05
N PRO A 153 2.25 -12.37 -14.91
CA PRO A 153 1.40 -13.55 -14.89
C PRO A 153 0.15 -13.35 -15.77
N GLU A 154 -0.31 -14.44 -16.38
CA GLU A 154 -1.43 -14.43 -17.32
C GLU A 154 -2.71 -13.87 -16.68
N GLU A 155 -2.96 -14.16 -15.40
CA GLU A 155 -4.13 -13.64 -14.69
C GLU A 155 -4.11 -12.12 -14.49
N ILE A 156 -2.92 -11.52 -14.40
CA ILE A 156 -2.77 -10.07 -14.31
C ILE A 156 -2.92 -9.46 -15.70
N LEU A 157 -2.29 -10.06 -16.71
CA LEU A 157 -2.43 -9.63 -18.11
C LEU A 157 -3.89 -9.62 -18.57
N ALA A 158 -4.66 -10.65 -18.20
CA ALA A 158 -6.07 -10.75 -18.51
C ALA A 158 -6.92 -9.65 -17.81
N ALA A 159 -6.47 -9.12 -16.67
CA ALA A 159 -7.14 -8.08 -15.91
C ALA A 159 -6.79 -6.64 -16.38
N LEU A 160 -5.65 -6.46 -17.06
CA LEU A 160 -5.18 -5.14 -17.52
C LEU A 160 -6.18 -4.37 -18.41
N PRO A 161 -6.93 -4.99 -19.34
CA PRO A 161 -7.90 -4.25 -20.16
C PRO A 161 -9.01 -3.58 -19.36
N ALA A 162 -9.27 -4.06 -18.14
CA ALA A 162 -10.24 -3.50 -17.22
C ALA A 162 -9.59 -2.69 -16.08
N ALA A 163 -8.27 -2.50 -16.11
CA ALA A 163 -7.55 -1.85 -15.02
C ALA A 163 -7.92 -0.36 -14.90
N ASP A 164 -8.21 0.07 -13.68
CA ASP A 164 -8.54 1.46 -13.35
C ASP A 164 -7.49 2.05 -12.42
N ALA A 165 -6.70 3.00 -12.94
CA ALA A 165 -5.65 3.68 -12.17
C ALA A 165 -6.21 4.50 -10.99
N ALA A 166 -7.41 5.07 -11.09
CA ALA A 166 -8.02 5.80 -9.97
C ALA A 166 -8.42 4.84 -8.84
N ASN A 167 -8.92 3.65 -9.20
CA ASN A 167 -9.14 2.58 -8.22
C ASN A 167 -7.81 2.09 -7.63
N GLY A 168 -6.78 1.94 -8.47
CA GLY A 168 -5.43 1.60 -8.06
C GLY A 168 -4.87 2.55 -7.00
N GLU A 169 -5.02 3.86 -7.19
CA GLU A 169 -4.66 4.88 -6.21
C GLU A 169 -5.37 4.63 -4.86
N ALA A 170 -6.70 4.47 -4.89
CA ALA A 170 -7.48 4.20 -3.68
C ALA A 170 -7.07 2.89 -2.98
N LEU A 171 -6.70 1.87 -3.76
CA LEU A 171 -6.18 0.61 -3.25
C LEU A 171 -4.82 0.78 -2.55
N THR A 172 -3.92 1.63 -3.07
CA THR A 172 -2.64 1.89 -2.38
C THR A 172 -2.83 2.55 -1.01
N VAL A 173 -3.87 3.38 -0.86
CA VAL A 173 -4.21 3.99 0.44
C VAL A 173 -4.82 2.96 1.38
N SER A 174 -5.85 2.23 0.92
CA SER A 174 -6.58 1.27 1.75
C SER A 174 -5.76 0.04 2.15
N ASN A 175 -4.78 -0.37 1.34
CA ASN A 175 -3.83 -1.43 1.67
C ASN A 175 -2.59 -0.93 2.44
N GLY A 176 -2.56 0.36 2.82
CA GLY A 176 -1.54 0.94 3.69
C GLY A 176 -0.20 1.22 3.02
N CYS A 177 -0.09 1.15 1.70
CA CYS A 177 1.17 1.33 0.98
C CYS A 177 1.73 2.76 1.19
N THR A 178 0.86 3.76 1.20
CA THR A 178 1.23 5.18 1.36
C THR A 178 1.71 5.54 2.76
N ALA A 179 1.54 4.66 3.76
CA ALA A 179 2.14 4.83 5.08
C ALA A 179 3.67 4.61 5.05
N CYS A 180 4.18 3.89 4.06
CA CYS A 180 5.60 3.55 3.93
C CYS A 180 6.26 4.18 2.70
N HIS A 181 5.50 4.46 1.63
CA HIS A 181 5.99 5.01 0.38
C HIS A 181 5.49 6.45 0.16
N SER A 182 6.43 7.36 -0.09
CA SER A 182 6.11 8.76 -0.42
C SER A 182 5.87 8.92 -1.92
N LEU A 183 5.02 9.88 -2.30
CA LEU A 183 4.91 10.36 -3.68
C LEU A 183 5.87 11.52 -4.01
N GLN A 184 6.52 12.08 -2.99
CA GLN A 184 7.42 13.22 -3.16
C GLN A 184 8.82 12.76 -3.53
N LYS A 185 9.47 13.48 -4.47
CA LYS A 185 10.84 13.22 -4.90
C LYS A 185 11.80 13.17 -3.72
N ASP A 186 12.63 12.13 -3.67
CA ASP A 186 13.68 11.90 -2.67
C ASP A 186 13.22 11.87 -1.20
N VAL A 187 11.91 11.78 -0.93
CA VAL A 187 11.38 11.67 0.44
C VAL A 187 11.30 10.21 0.84
N ARG A 188 12.24 9.80 1.71
CA ARG A 188 12.26 8.48 2.34
C ARG A 188 11.40 8.48 3.61
N VAL A 189 10.51 7.50 3.72
CA VAL A 189 9.76 7.21 4.96
C VAL A 189 10.29 5.88 5.51
N VAL A 190 9.57 4.77 5.26
CA VAL A 190 10.05 3.42 5.54
C VAL A 190 10.59 2.79 4.26
N GLY A 191 9.83 2.89 3.16
CA GLY A 191 10.20 2.44 1.83
C GLY A 191 10.65 3.59 0.92
N PRO A 192 11.08 3.26 -0.31
CA PRO A 192 11.47 4.24 -1.32
C PRO A 192 10.29 5.10 -1.77
N SER A 193 10.60 6.32 -2.22
CA SER A 193 9.64 7.16 -2.92
C SER A 193 9.20 6.51 -4.24
N TRP A 194 7.92 6.70 -4.57
CA TRP A 194 7.32 6.34 -5.86
C TRP A 194 7.39 7.46 -6.90
N TYR A 195 8.04 8.58 -6.56
CA TYR A 195 8.34 9.61 -7.55
C TYR A 195 9.08 8.97 -8.74
N ASP A 196 8.53 9.16 -9.94
CA ASP A 196 9.06 8.62 -11.20
C ASP A 196 9.22 7.08 -11.24
N VAL A 197 8.46 6.34 -10.43
CA VAL A 197 8.55 4.87 -10.41
C VAL A 197 8.05 4.26 -11.71
N GLY A 198 7.06 4.87 -12.37
CA GLY A 198 6.53 4.38 -13.64
C GLY A 198 7.56 4.39 -14.76
N ALA A 199 8.50 5.33 -14.75
CA ALA A 199 9.57 5.42 -15.74
C ALA A 199 10.84 4.63 -15.36
N THR A 200 11.11 4.45 -14.06
CA THR A 200 12.38 3.89 -13.57
C THR A 200 12.29 2.44 -13.09
N ALA A 201 11.09 1.86 -12.99
CA ALA A 201 10.89 0.50 -12.46
C ALA A 201 11.64 -0.59 -13.26
N ASN A 202 11.67 -0.50 -14.58
CA ASN A 202 12.36 -1.46 -15.45
C ASN A 202 13.90 -1.40 -15.32
N GLU A 203 14.45 -0.35 -14.72
CA GLU A 203 15.91 -0.18 -14.55
C GLU A 203 16.44 -0.88 -13.29
N ARG A 204 15.53 -1.33 -12.41
CA ARG A 204 15.89 -1.87 -11.09
C ARG A 204 16.44 -3.29 -11.17
N VAL A 205 15.85 -4.12 -12.02
CA VAL A 205 16.26 -5.51 -12.23
C VAL A 205 16.46 -5.75 -13.71
N ALA A 206 17.68 -6.12 -14.09
CA ALA A 206 18.03 -6.32 -15.49
C ALA A 206 17.12 -7.37 -16.16
N GLY A 207 16.54 -7.01 -17.30
CA GLY A 207 15.66 -7.89 -18.08
C GLY A 207 14.20 -7.92 -17.62
N GLN A 208 13.83 -7.16 -16.58
CA GLN A 208 12.44 -6.98 -16.17
C GLN A 208 11.80 -5.78 -16.87
N SER A 209 10.52 -5.93 -17.25
CA SER A 209 9.68 -4.79 -17.58
C SER A 209 9.32 -3.98 -16.32
N ALA A 210 8.78 -2.77 -16.52
CA ALA A 210 8.36 -1.96 -15.38
C ALA A 210 7.23 -2.64 -14.59
N ALA A 211 6.24 -3.23 -15.28
CA ALA A 211 5.11 -3.85 -14.61
C ALA A 211 5.49 -5.14 -13.87
N ILE A 212 6.38 -5.99 -14.43
CA ILE A 212 6.83 -7.19 -13.72
C ILE A 212 7.64 -6.82 -12.48
N TYR A 213 8.48 -5.78 -12.55
CA TYR A 213 9.20 -5.30 -11.37
C TYR A 213 8.24 -4.85 -10.27
N LEU A 214 7.20 -4.08 -10.62
CA LEU A 214 6.19 -3.63 -9.66
C LEU A 214 5.40 -4.80 -9.07
N TYR A 215 4.96 -5.75 -9.91
CA TYR A 215 4.27 -6.96 -9.46
C TYR A 215 5.11 -7.79 -8.50
N THR A 216 6.37 -8.08 -8.86
CA THR A 216 7.29 -8.84 -8.01
C THR A 216 7.62 -8.09 -6.73
N SER A 217 7.80 -6.76 -6.79
CA SER A 217 8.01 -5.95 -5.58
C SER A 217 6.82 -6.02 -4.61
N ILE A 218 5.60 -6.19 -5.10
CA ILE A 218 4.40 -6.29 -4.26
C ILE A 218 4.20 -7.70 -3.72
N THR A 219 4.37 -8.71 -4.56
CA THR A 219 4.04 -10.11 -4.22
C THR A 219 5.21 -10.87 -3.60
N GLU A 220 6.44 -10.44 -3.87
CA GLU A 220 7.70 -11.05 -3.42
C GLU A 220 8.70 -9.95 -3.02
N PRO A 221 8.38 -9.09 -2.02
CA PRO A 221 9.14 -7.86 -1.73
C PRO A 221 10.60 -8.07 -1.28
N ASN A 222 10.98 -9.31 -0.97
CA ASN A 222 12.36 -9.67 -0.63
C ASN A 222 13.15 -10.23 -1.83
N ALA A 223 12.53 -10.40 -3.00
CA ALA A 223 13.22 -10.89 -4.20
C ALA A 223 14.23 -9.87 -4.74
N TYR A 224 13.95 -8.58 -4.55
CA TYR A 224 14.87 -7.48 -4.79
C TYR A 224 14.64 -6.40 -3.75
N VAL A 225 15.69 -5.99 -3.05
CA VAL A 225 15.65 -4.92 -2.06
C VAL A 225 16.58 -3.82 -2.52
N ASN A 226 16.05 -2.61 -2.70
CA ASN A 226 16.83 -1.45 -3.08
C ASN A 226 17.98 -1.21 -2.09
N GLU A 227 19.10 -0.68 -2.59
CA GLU A 227 20.22 -0.26 -1.75
C GLU A 227 19.74 0.64 -0.60
N ASP A 228 20.33 0.46 0.59
CA ASP A 228 20.00 1.16 1.83
C ASP A 228 18.60 0.90 2.41
N TYR A 229 17.82 -0.06 1.90
CA TYR A 229 16.56 -0.52 2.49
C TYR A 229 16.72 -1.87 3.20
N ILE A 230 15.84 -2.11 4.17
CA ILE A 230 15.86 -3.31 5.02
C ILE A 230 14.82 -4.31 4.49
N ALA A 231 15.24 -5.56 4.29
CA ALA A 231 14.36 -6.65 3.91
C ALA A 231 13.32 -6.97 5.01
N GLY A 232 12.17 -7.49 4.62
CA GLY A 232 11.12 -7.95 5.54
C GLY A 232 10.24 -6.85 6.15
N LEU A 233 10.39 -5.59 5.72
CA LEU A 233 9.52 -4.49 6.16
C LEU A 233 8.21 -4.40 5.36
N MET A 234 8.26 -4.69 4.06
CA MET A 234 7.06 -4.69 3.23
C MET A 234 6.23 -5.96 3.50
N PRO A 235 4.90 -5.85 3.70
CA PRO A 235 4.05 -7.00 4.01
C PRO A 235 4.17 -8.13 2.99
N LEU A 236 4.36 -9.36 3.50
CA LEU A 236 4.53 -10.57 2.68
C LEU A 236 3.20 -11.20 2.25
N THR A 237 2.08 -10.63 2.67
CA THR A 237 0.74 -11.23 2.53
C THR A 237 -0.03 -10.70 1.32
N TYR A 238 0.53 -9.75 0.57
CA TYR A 238 -0.21 -9.06 -0.49
C TYR A 238 -0.61 -10.00 -1.64
N LYS A 239 0.18 -11.04 -1.91
CA LYS A 239 -0.15 -12.05 -2.93
C LYS A 239 -1.44 -12.80 -2.60
N GLU A 240 -1.75 -12.98 -1.32
CA GLU A 240 -2.93 -13.70 -0.85
C GLU A 240 -4.15 -12.79 -0.69
N VAL A 241 -3.94 -11.50 -0.37
CA VAL A 241 -5.05 -10.58 -0.04
C VAL A 241 -5.44 -9.61 -1.16
N ILE A 242 -4.56 -9.37 -2.13
CA ILE A 242 -4.85 -8.53 -3.30
C ILE A 242 -5.25 -9.43 -4.46
N SER A 243 -6.47 -9.25 -4.96
CA SER A 243 -6.94 -9.98 -6.14
C SER A 243 -6.21 -9.56 -7.41
N SER A 244 -6.23 -10.40 -8.45
CA SER A 244 -5.61 -10.11 -9.74
C SER A 244 -6.07 -8.79 -10.36
N GLN A 245 -7.37 -8.46 -10.24
CA GLN A 245 -7.89 -7.18 -10.74
C GLN A 245 -7.36 -6.00 -9.93
N GLN A 246 -7.39 -6.08 -8.60
CA GLN A 246 -6.84 -5.02 -7.75
C GLN A 246 -5.33 -4.83 -7.98
N MET A 247 -4.60 -5.91 -8.23
CA MET A 247 -3.18 -5.86 -8.57
C MET A 247 -2.96 -5.16 -9.92
N ALA A 248 -3.78 -5.47 -10.93
CA ALA A 248 -3.74 -4.78 -12.22
C ALA A 248 -4.03 -3.28 -12.07
N ASP A 249 -5.02 -2.90 -11.27
CA ASP A 249 -5.36 -1.51 -10.96
C ASP A 249 -4.19 -0.78 -10.27
N ILE A 250 -3.59 -1.39 -9.25
CA ILE A 250 -2.43 -0.85 -8.52
C ILE A 250 -1.24 -0.65 -9.47
N ILE A 251 -0.92 -1.65 -10.30
CA ILE A 251 0.17 -1.55 -11.28
C ILE A 251 -0.13 -0.44 -12.29
N ALA A 252 -1.37 -0.35 -12.80
CA ALA A 252 -1.77 0.71 -13.71
C ALA A 252 -1.57 2.10 -13.08
N TYR A 253 -1.96 2.28 -11.81
CA TYR A 253 -1.71 3.51 -11.06
C TYR A 253 -0.23 3.84 -10.91
N LEU A 254 0.58 2.89 -10.43
CA LEU A 254 2.02 3.10 -10.21
C LEU A 254 2.76 3.45 -11.50
N LEU A 255 2.35 2.88 -12.64
CA LEU A 255 2.90 3.22 -13.95
C LEU A 255 2.55 4.64 -14.42
N THR A 256 1.53 5.29 -13.84
CA THR A 256 1.23 6.71 -14.14
C THR A 256 2.17 7.70 -13.46
N LEU A 257 2.88 7.28 -12.41
CA LEU A 257 3.69 8.15 -11.56
C LEU A 257 5.00 8.53 -12.23
N LYS A 258 5.24 9.85 -12.35
CA LYS A 258 6.39 10.52 -12.96
C LYS A 258 7.01 11.54 -12.01
#